data_AF-A0A379F2Q4-F1
#
_entry.id   AF-A0A379F2Q4-F1
#
_cell.length_a   1.000
_cell.length_b   1.000
_cell.length_c   1.000
_cell.angle_alpha   90.00
_cell.angle_beta   90.00
_cell.angle_gamma   90.00
#
_symmetry.space_group_name_H-M   'P 1'
#
loop_
_entity.id
_entity.type
_entity.pdbx_description
1 polymer ?
#
loop_
_entity_poly.entity_id
_entity_poly.type
_entity_poly.pdbx_seq_one_letter_code
_entity_poly.pdbx_strand_id
1 'polypeptide(L)'
;MDNINEFINGENYELLLKNVQTICNIEIDDNVPFALLDYDNERLKATQVTIEELECLFSSNMKETLCFVLKKMQYNFDEDDEYPEGEEILDDDKPHTIEELPYYKNFLVSFLIEYYLLKEQPTELGKYLKRTHIAQPTKYEKELRNIWKEVSELK
;
A
#
# COMPACT_ATOMS: atom_id res chain seq x y z
N MET A 1 -5.24 18.61 -10.28
CA MET A 1 -5.76 18.43 -8.90
C MET A 1 -4.58 18.04 -8.03
N ASP A 2 -4.06 18.96 -7.20
CA ASP A 2 -2.89 18.70 -6.33
C ASP A 2 -3.29 18.39 -4.87
N ASN A 3 -4.58 18.14 -4.63
CA ASN A 3 -5.11 17.94 -3.29
C ASN A 3 -5.36 16.46 -3.03
N ILE A 4 -4.53 15.83 -2.21
CA ILE A 4 -4.68 14.43 -1.82
C ILE A 4 -6.06 14.14 -1.20
N ASN A 5 -6.64 15.12 -0.48
CA ASN A 5 -7.97 14.96 0.10
C ASN A 5 -9.05 14.90 -0.99
N GLU A 6 -8.95 15.70 -2.05
CA GLU A 6 -9.88 15.59 -3.18
C GLU A 6 -9.71 14.26 -3.90
N PHE A 7 -8.45 13.82 -4.08
CA PHE A 7 -8.12 12.56 -4.74
C PHE A 7 -8.75 11.33 -4.05
N ILE A 8 -8.58 11.19 -2.74
CA ILE A 8 -9.13 10.04 -2.00
C ILE A 8 -10.67 10.07 -1.88
N ASN A 9 -11.28 11.23 -2.15
CA ASN A 9 -12.74 11.41 -2.22
C ASN A 9 -13.25 11.40 -3.69
N GLY A 10 -12.38 11.09 -4.66
CA GLY A 10 -12.74 11.03 -6.08
C GLY A 10 -13.45 9.72 -6.45
N GLU A 11 -14.31 9.78 -7.46
CA GLU A 11 -15.15 8.66 -7.91
C GLU A 11 -14.35 7.39 -8.23
N ASN A 12 -13.21 7.55 -8.95
CA ASN A 12 -12.35 6.44 -9.33
C ASN A 12 -11.71 5.77 -8.10
N TYR A 13 -11.29 6.57 -7.12
CA TYR A 13 -10.68 6.07 -5.90
C TYR A 13 -11.69 5.34 -5.04
N GLU A 14 -12.88 5.92 -4.84
CA GLU A 14 -13.95 5.29 -4.06
C GLU A 14 -14.44 4.00 -4.70
N LEU A 15 -14.50 3.94 -6.03
CA LEU A 15 -14.81 2.70 -6.76
C LEU A 15 -13.78 1.60 -6.47
N LEU A 16 -12.49 1.93 -6.55
CA LEU A 16 -11.42 0.98 -6.23
C LEU A 16 -11.48 0.55 -4.77
N LEU A 17 -11.62 1.50 -3.84
CA LEU A 17 -11.71 1.27 -2.41
C LEU A 17 -12.86 0.35 -2.05
N LYS A 18 -14.05 0.59 -2.61
CA LYS A 18 -15.23 -0.26 -2.38
C LYS A 18 -15.04 -1.69 -2.88
N ASN A 19 -14.38 -1.86 -4.03
CA ASN A 19 -14.06 -3.19 -4.54
C ASN A 19 -13.10 -3.93 -3.60
N VAL A 20 -12.05 -3.26 -3.12
CA VAL A 20 -11.11 -3.81 -2.15
C VAL A 20 -11.82 -4.15 -0.84
N GLN A 21 -12.61 -3.23 -0.30
CA GLN A 21 -13.38 -3.41 0.92
C GLN A 21 -14.30 -4.63 0.85
N THR A 22 -15.01 -4.79 -0.27
CA THR A 22 -15.96 -5.90 -0.47
C THR A 22 -15.24 -7.25 -0.58
N ILE A 23 -14.08 -7.30 -1.26
CA ILE A 23 -13.36 -8.55 -1.50
C ILE A 23 -12.56 -8.98 -0.27
N CYS A 24 -11.89 -8.03 0.40
CA CYS A 24 -11.07 -8.31 1.58
C CYS A 24 -11.89 -8.35 2.88
N ASN A 25 -13.15 -7.91 2.86
CA ASN A 25 -14.02 -7.81 4.03
C ASN A 25 -13.36 -7.03 5.18
N ILE A 26 -12.81 -5.86 4.84
CA ILE A 26 -12.13 -4.96 5.80
C ILE A 26 -13.04 -3.79 6.19
N GLU A 27 -12.81 -3.26 7.39
CA GLU A 27 -13.44 -2.01 7.81
C GLU A 27 -12.58 -0.81 7.36
N ILE A 28 -13.26 0.24 6.89
CA ILE A 28 -12.64 1.49 6.43
C ILE A 28 -13.12 2.65 7.30
N ASP A 29 -12.19 3.45 7.81
CA ASP A 29 -12.47 4.73 8.44
C ASP A 29 -12.26 5.87 7.44
N ASP A 30 -13.31 6.63 7.19
CA ASP A 30 -13.29 7.79 6.31
C ASP A 30 -12.65 9.03 6.96
N ASN A 31 -12.48 9.05 8.29
CA ASN A 31 -11.94 10.18 9.04
C ASN A 31 -10.42 10.18 9.04
N VAL A 32 -9.81 10.40 7.87
CA VAL A 32 -8.35 10.43 7.74
C VAL A 32 -7.75 11.62 8.51
N PRO A 33 -6.84 11.38 9.47
CA PRO A 33 -6.11 12.46 10.13
C PRO A 33 -5.26 13.25 9.16
N PHE A 34 -5.20 14.58 9.33
CA PHE A 34 -4.39 15.47 8.47
C PHE A 34 -2.91 15.05 8.39
N ALA A 35 -2.35 14.52 9.48
CA ALA A 35 -0.96 14.03 9.49
C ALA A 35 -0.72 12.88 8.49
N LEU A 36 -1.72 12.01 8.25
CA LEU A 36 -1.60 10.94 7.26
C LEU A 36 -1.70 11.49 5.83
N LEU A 37 -2.54 12.49 5.60
CA LEU A 37 -2.63 13.18 4.31
C LEU A 37 -1.33 13.93 3.99
N ASP A 38 -0.72 14.58 4.97
CA ASP A 38 0.59 15.23 4.81
C ASP A 38 1.68 14.20 4.47
N TYR A 39 1.66 13.05 5.13
CA TYR A 39 2.59 11.97 4.85
C TYR A 39 2.44 11.40 3.42
N ASP A 40 1.21 11.24 2.93
CA ASP A 40 0.96 10.87 1.54
C ASP A 40 1.46 11.92 0.54
N ASN A 41 1.29 13.21 0.86
CA ASN A 41 1.85 14.30 0.06
C ASN A 41 3.38 14.27 0.02
N GLU A 42 4.04 13.95 1.14
CA GLU A 42 5.49 13.77 1.17
C GLU A 42 5.95 12.60 0.31
N ARG A 43 5.19 11.49 0.31
CA ARG A 43 5.46 10.32 -0.55
C ARG A 43 5.36 10.67 -2.03
N LEU A 44 4.30 11.36 -2.45
CA LEU A 44 4.13 11.83 -3.84
C LEU A 44 5.27 12.77 -4.28
N LYS A 45 5.68 13.69 -3.40
CA LYS A 45 6.84 14.57 -3.65
C LYS A 45 8.14 13.77 -3.76
N ALA A 46 8.31 12.74 -2.93
CA ALA A 46 9.51 11.90 -2.94
C ALA A 46 9.64 11.06 -4.22
N THR A 47 8.53 10.70 -4.86
CA THR A 47 8.49 9.95 -6.12
C THR A 47 8.41 10.85 -7.35
N GLN A 48 8.18 12.15 -7.18
CA GLN A 48 7.92 13.10 -8.28
C GLN A 48 6.71 12.68 -9.13
N VAL A 49 5.73 12.01 -8.51
CA VAL A 49 4.50 11.56 -9.17
C VAL A 49 3.38 12.52 -8.84
N THR A 50 2.65 12.95 -9.86
CA THR A 50 1.44 13.77 -9.67
C THR A 50 0.22 12.89 -9.40
N ILE A 51 -0.76 13.45 -8.70
CA ILE A 51 -2.05 12.78 -8.47
C ILE A 51 -2.73 12.42 -9.79
N GLU A 52 -2.64 13.30 -10.80
CA GLU A 52 -3.24 13.09 -12.12
C GLU A 52 -2.62 11.89 -12.85
N GLU A 53 -1.29 11.74 -12.81
CA GLU A 53 -0.61 10.57 -13.37
C GLU A 53 -1.02 9.28 -12.66
N LEU A 54 -1.11 9.33 -11.33
CA LEU A 54 -1.54 8.20 -10.51
C LEU A 54 -2.96 7.78 -10.90
N GLU A 55 -3.88 8.75 -10.94
CA GLU A 55 -5.29 8.54 -11.26
C GLU A 55 -5.48 7.99 -12.67
N CYS A 56 -4.80 8.58 -13.65
CA CYS A 56 -4.84 8.13 -15.04
C CYS A 56 -4.38 6.67 -15.17
N LEU A 57 -3.31 6.29 -14.48
CA LEU A 57 -2.76 4.94 -14.56
C LEU A 57 -3.72 3.89 -13.99
N PHE A 58 -4.22 4.08 -12.77
CA PHE A 58 -5.07 3.04 -12.17
C PHE A 58 -6.48 3.03 -12.75
N SER A 59 -7.05 4.18 -13.14
CA SER A 59 -8.37 4.22 -13.77
C SER A 59 -8.37 3.52 -15.12
N SER A 60 -7.29 3.68 -15.90
CA SER A 60 -7.09 2.96 -17.18
C SER A 60 -6.82 1.47 -17.00
N ASN A 61 -6.38 1.05 -15.81
CA ASN A 61 -5.98 -0.33 -15.52
C ASN A 61 -6.67 -0.91 -14.28
N MET A 62 -7.94 -0.52 -14.04
CA MET A 62 -8.67 -0.81 -12.80
C MET A 62 -8.62 -2.29 -12.36
N LYS A 63 -8.77 -3.24 -13.28
CA LYS A 63 -8.69 -4.68 -12.96
C LYS A 63 -7.30 -5.11 -12.51
N GLU A 64 -6.26 -4.60 -13.18
CA GLU A 64 -4.86 -4.90 -12.86
C GLU A 64 -4.48 -4.28 -11.51
N THR A 65 -4.84 -3.01 -11.30
CA THR A 65 -4.63 -2.33 -10.02
C THR A 65 -5.34 -3.05 -8.88
N LEU A 66 -6.60 -3.45 -9.07
CA LEU A 66 -7.34 -4.22 -8.08
C LEU A 66 -6.61 -5.53 -7.75
N CYS A 67 -6.18 -6.30 -8.75
CA CYS A 67 -5.45 -7.54 -8.54
C CYS A 67 -4.14 -7.33 -7.75
N PHE A 68 -3.39 -6.27 -8.09
CA PHE A 68 -2.19 -5.90 -7.36
C PHE A 68 -2.47 -5.57 -5.89
N VAL A 69 -3.47 -4.73 -5.62
CA VAL A 69 -3.86 -4.38 -4.24
C VAL A 69 -4.26 -5.62 -3.45
N LEU A 70 -5.09 -6.49 -4.02
CA LEU A 70 -5.54 -7.70 -3.34
C LEU A 70 -4.39 -8.64 -3.00
N LYS A 71 -3.47 -8.89 -3.94
CA LYS A 71 -2.29 -9.73 -3.70
C LYS A 71 -1.37 -9.12 -2.65
N LYS A 72 -1.20 -7.79 -2.67
CA LYS A 72 -0.40 -7.09 -1.68
C LYS A 72 -1.00 -7.18 -0.28
N MET A 73 -2.32 -7.05 -0.13
CA MET A 73 -2.99 -7.19 1.16
C MET A 73 -2.94 -8.63 1.71
N GLN A 74 -2.84 -9.63 0.84
CA GLN A 74 -2.66 -11.03 1.24
C GLN A 74 -1.23 -11.37 1.65
N TYR A 75 -0.27 -10.48 1.34
CA TYR A 75 1.13 -10.73 1.64
C TYR A 75 1.43 -10.32 3.07
N ASN A 76 1.77 -11.29 3.92
CA ASN A 76 2.21 -11.02 5.28
C ASN A 76 3.69 -10.63 5.27
N PHE A 77 3.99 -9.35 5.46
CA PHE A 77 5.38 -8.87 5.51
C PHE A 77 6.06 -9.13 6.87
N ASP A 78 5.32 -9.64 7.86
CA ASP A 78 5.74 -9.73 9.28
C ASP A 78 6.43 -11.04 9.69
N GLU A 79 6.70 -11.98 8.78
CA GLU A 79 7.30 -13.29 9.17
C GLU A 79 8.76 -13.23 9.66
N ASP A 80 9.38 -12.05 9.80
CA ASP A 80 10.80 -11.90 10.18
C ASP A 80 11.05 -11.16 11.51
N ASP A 81 10.02 -10.86 12.32
CA ASP A 81 10.24 -10.46 13.72
C ASP A 81 10.45 -11.71 14.60
N GLU A 82 11.41 -12.57 14.20
CA GLU A 82 11.91 -13.62 15.07
C GLU A 82 12.72 -12.93 16.18
N TYR A 83 12.16 -12.93 17.40
CA TYR A 83 12.85 -12.39 18.58
C TYR A 83 14.24 -13.05 18.68
N PRO A 84 15.30 -12.29 19.01
CA PRO A 84 16.65 -12.85 19.15
C PRO A 84 16.65 -14.08 20.07
N GLU A 85 17.45 -15.10 19.78
CA GLU A 85 17.59 -16.28 20.65
C GLU A 85 17.80 -15.86 22.12
N GLY A 86 16.84 -16.19 22.98
CA GLY A 86 16.83 -15.83 24.41
C GLY A 86 15.90 -14.66 24.80
N GLU A 87 15.27 -13.97 23.85
CA GLU A 87 14.18 -12.99 24.06
C GLU A 87 12.82 -13.50 23.54
N GLU A 88 12.69 -14.81 23.32
CA GLU A 88 11.43 -15.43 22.94
C GLU A 88 10.36 -15.15 24.01
N ILE A 89 9.26 -14.51 23.61
CA ILE A 89 8.09 -14.37 24.46
C ILE A 89 7.49 -15.76 24.62
N LEU A 90 7.33 -16.23 25.86
CA LEU A 90 6.60 -17.46 26.15
C LEU A 90 5.20 -17.34 25.55
N ASP A 91 4.70 -18.42 24.93
CA ASP A 91 3.44 -18.42 24.15
C ASP A 91 2.21 -17.95 24.96
N ASP A 92 2.31 -17.98 26.31
CA ASP A 92 1.30 -17.55 27.29
C ASP A 92 1.30 -16.02 27.56
N ASP A 93 2.37 -15.31 27.16
CA ASP A 93 2.51 -13.84 27.23
C ASP A 93 2.27 -13.15 25.87
N LYS A 94 1.94 -13.91 24.81
CA LYS A 94 1.51 -13.32 23.54
C LYS A 94 0.21 -12.55 23.77
N PRO A 95 0.17 -11.23 23.51
CA PRO A 95 -1.06 -10.44 23.67
C PRO A 95 -2.17 -11.08 22.85
N HIS A 96 -3.13 -11.69 23.55
CA HIS A 96 -4.34 -12.21 22.95
C HIS A 96 -5.25 -11.01 22.63
N THR A 97 -5.64 -10.93 21.36
CA THR A 97 -6.47 -9.87 20.76
C THR A 97 -5.71 -8.59 20.40
N ILE A 98 -5.05 -8.59 19.24
CA ILE A 98 -4.88 -7.36 18.46
C ILE A 98 -6.29 -7.05 17.94
N GLU A 99 -6.96 -6.05 18.50
CA GLU A 99 -8.13 -5.48 17.82
C GLU A 99 -7.65 -4.93 16.47
N GLU A 100 -8.03 -5.57 15.37
CA GLU A 100 -7.75 -5.07 14.03
C GLU A 100 -8.47 -3.73 13.87
N LEU A 101 -7.70 -2.65 13.93
CA LEU A 101 -8.22 -1.32 13.70
C LEU A 101 -8.64 -1.16 12.24
N PRO A 102 -9.71 -0.40 11.97
CA PRO A 102 -10.13 -0.12 10.61
C PRO A 102 -9.02 0.59 9.83
N TYR A 103 -8.89 0.29 8.54
CA TYR A 103 -7.97 0.99 7.68
C TYR A 103 -8.49 2.40 7.41
N TYR A 104 -7.66 3.42 7.60
CA TYR A 104 -8.01 4.74 7.08
C TYR A 104 -8.10 4.68 5.56
N LYS A 105 -9.12 5.29 4.96
CA LYS A 105 -9.38 5.23 3.51
C LYS A 105 -8.16 5.56 2.65
N ASN A 106 -7.23 6.42 3.13
CA ASN A 106 -6.04 6.82 2.41
C ASN A 106 -4.96 5.72 2.27
N PHE A 107 -5.11 4.55 2.91
CA PHE A 107 -4.11 3.49 2.86
C PHE A 107 -3.75 3.08 1.42
N LEU A 108 -4.72 3.10 0.49
CA LEU A 108 -4.49 2.74 -0.91
C LEU A 108 -3.54 3.69 -1.63
N VAL A 109 -3.37 4.94 -1.17
CA VAL A 109 -2.45 5.90 -1.81
C VAL A 109 -1.05 5.31 -1.90
N SER A 110 -0.59 4.70 -0.80
CA SER A 110 0.72 4.07 -0.75
C SER A 110 0.86 2.92 -1.75
N PHE A 111 -0.18 2.10 -1.91
CA PHE A 111 -0.18 0.96 -2.81
C PHE A 111 -0.23 1.41 -4.26
N LEU A 112 -0.99 2.47 -4.55
CA LEU A 112 -1.05 3.06 -5.88
C LEU A 112 0.30 3.67 -6.29
N ILE A 113 1.00 4.33 -5.37
CA ILE A 113 2.36 4.85 -5.63
C ILE A 113 3.32 3.71 -5.97
N GLU A 114 3.30 2.63 -5.19
CA GLU A 114 4.14 1.46 -5.46
C GLU A 114 3.80 0.80 -6.79
N TYR A 115 2.52 0.65 -7.10
CA TYR A 115 2.04 0.16 -8.39
C TYR A 115 2.55 1.02 -9.55
N TYR A 116 2.45 2.35 -9.40
CA TYR A 116 2.99 3.30 -10.39
C TYR A 116 4.49 3.12 -10.58
N LEU A 117 5.25 3.04 -9.49
CA LEU A 117 6.70 2.82 -9.54
C LEU A 117 7.05 1.48 -10.19
N LEU A 118 6.32 0.40 -9.89
CA LEU A 118 6.56 -0.91 -10.49
C LEU A 118 6.33 -0.92 -12.00
N LYS A 119 5.34 -0.16 -12.47
CA LYS A 119 4.91 -0.16 -13.86
C LYS A 119 5.66 0.84 -14.74
N GLU A 120 5.80 2.08 -14.28
CA GLU A 120 6.36 3.18 -15.08
C GLU A 120 7.82 3.50 -14.70
N GLN A 121 8.20 3.35 -13.42
CA GLN A 121 9.52 3.78 -12.92
C GLN A 121 10.21 2.73 -12.03
N PRO A 122 10.44 1.49 -12.52
CA PRO A 122 10.90 0.39 -11.68
C PRO A 122 12.28 0.62 -11.07
N THR A 123 13.08 1.54 -11.62
CA THR A 123 14.38 1.93 -11.07
C THR A 123 14.29 2.84 -9.85
N GLU A 124 13.18 3.56 -9.68
CA GLU A 124 12.97 4.50 -8.57
C GLU A 124 12.34 3.82 -7.35
N LEU A 125 11.77 2.62 -7.50
CA LEU A 125 11.17 1.85 -6.41
C LEU A 125 12.11 1.67 -5.21
N GLY A 126 13.33 1.18 -5.44
CA GLY A 126 14.30 0.98 -4.35
C GLY A 126 14.72 2.28 -3.64
N LYS A 127 14.69 3.43 -4.33
CA LYS A 127 14.96 4.73 -3.71
C LYS A 127 13.75 5.21 -2.89
N TYR A 128 12.54 5.00 -3.40
CA TYR A 128 11.30 5.30 -2.68
C TYR A 128 11.19 4.50 -1.37
N LEU A 129 11.43 3.19 -1.42
CA LEU A 129 11.35 2.31 -0.23
C LEU A 129 12.36 2.71 0.85
N LYS A 130 13.57 3.13 0.45
CA LYS A 130 14.58 3.66 1.39
C LYS A 130 14.18 4.99 2.02
N ARG A 131 13.49 5.86 1.27
CA ARG A 131 13.01 7.16 1.76
C ARG A 131 11.79 7.04 2.66
N THR A 132 10.95 6.02 2.45
CA THR A 132 9.76 5.76 3.25
C THR A 132 10.04 4.99 4.53
N HIS A 133 11.33 4.71 4.83
CA HIS A 133 11.78 4.02 6.04
C HIS A 133 11.11 2.65 6.26
N ILE A 134 10.76 1.95 5.18
CA ILE A 134 10.21 0.60 5.26
C ILE A 134 11.29 -0.36 5.79
N ALA A 135 10.90 -1.23 6.73
CA ALA A 135 11.77 -2.26 7.28
C ALA A 135 12.24 -3.21 6.16
N GLN A 136 13.51 -3.59 6.20
CA GLN A 136 14.14 -4.47 5.20
C GLN A 136 13.80 -4.10 3.74
N PRO A 137 14.14 -2.88 3.26
CA PRO A 137 13.64 -2.35 1.99
C PRO A 137 14.01 -3.23 0.78
N THR A 138 15.13 -3.95 0.84
CA THR A 138 15.55 -4.90 -0.21
C THR A 138 14.64 -6.14 -0.29
N LYS A 139 14.23 -6.69 0.87
CA LYS A 139 13.30 -7.83 0.92
C LYS A 139 11.94 -7.36 0.40
N TYR A 140 11.45 -6.24 0.92
CA TYR A 140 10.20 -5.63 0.48
C TYR A 140 10.16 -5.34 -1.02
N GLU A 141 11.23 -4.78 -1.59
CA GLU A 141 11.34 -4.51 -3.03
C GLU A 141 11.21 -5.80 -3.85
N LYS A 142 11.89 -6.87 -3.43
CA LYS A 142 11.85 -8.17 -4.11
C LYS A 142 10.43 -8.74 -4.11
N GLU A 143 9.74 -8.67 -2.98
CA GLU A 143 8.37 -9.19 -2.86
C GLU A 143 7.37 -8.35 -3.67
N LEU A 144 7.50 -7.02 -3.65
CA LEU A 144 6.72 -6.16 -4.54
C LEU A 144 6.89 -6.51 -6.02
N ARG A 145 8.13 -6.81 -6.44
CA ARG A 145 8.41 -7.24 -7.81
C ARG A 145 7.82 -8.62 -8.13
N ASN A 146 7.81 -9.54 -7.16
CA ASN A 146 7.17 -10.86 -7.32
C ASN A 146 5.66 -10.71 -7.49
N ILE A 147 5.01 -9.93 -6.61
CA ILE A 147 3.57 -9.62 -6.70
C ILE A 147 3.26 -9.01 -8.07
N TRP A 148 4.06 -8.03 -8.51
CA TRP A 148 3.87 -7.40 -9.82
C TRP A 148 4.01 -8.37 -10.99
N LYS A 149 4.98 -9.28 -10.92
CA LYS A 149 5.17 -10.32 -11.95
C LYS A 149 3.95 -11.23 -12.05
N GLU A 150 3.41 -11.69 -10.92
CA GLU A 150 2.19 -12.51 -10.91
C GLU A 150 0.99 -11.77 -11.49
N VAL A 151 0.81 -10.48 -11.14
CA VAL A 151 -0.26 -9.65 -11.70
C VAL A 151 -0.10 -9.46 -13.21
N SER A 152 1.13 -9.22 -13.67
CA SER A 152 1.44 -9.02 -15.09
C SER A 152 1.25 -10.28 -15.93
N GLU A 153 1.43 -11.46 -15.34
CA GLU A 153 1.23 -12.76 -15.99
C GLU A 153 -0.24 -13.21 -16.04
N LEU A 154 -1.14 -12.55 -15.28
CA LEU A 154 -2.59 -12.80 -15.28
C LEU A 154 -3.35 -12.02 -16.38
N LYS A 155 -2.63 -11.32 -17.27
CA LYS A 155 -3.17 -10.53 -18.38
C LYS A 155 -3.61 -11.35 -19.59
#